data_AF-A0A0M0GGL5-F1
#
_entry.id   AF-A0A0M0GGL5-F1
#
_cell.length_a   1.000
_cell.length_b   1.000
_cell.length_c   1.000
_cell.angle_alpha   90.00
_cell.angle_beta   90.00
_cell.angle_gamma   90.00
#
_symmetry.space_group_name_H-M   'P 1'
#
loop_
_entity.id
_entity.type
_entity.pdbx_description
1 polymer ?
#
loop_
_entity_poly.entity_id
_entity_poly.type
_entity_poly.pdbx_seq_one_letter_code
_entity_poly.pdbx_strand_id
1 'polypeptide(L)'
;MQRLLFFVVQKSVFGAIVDLATVWGLADLFMGIMALINLVAITMLGKIAFAALKDYKAQRKEGKDPVFYADSIPGLDGIESWETKENALKKGAK
;
A
#
# COMPACT_ATOMS: atom_id res chain seq x y z
N MET A 1 -36.60 13.53 27.00
CA MET A 1 -36.42 13.85 25.57
C MET A 1 -35.78 15.22 25.36
N GLN A 2 -36.33 16.33 25.88
CA GLN A 2 -35.72 17.69 25.79
C GLN A 2 -34.24 17.80 26.19
N ARG A 3 -33.80 17.15 27.28
CA ARG A 3 -32.40 17.24 27.76
C ARG A 3 -31.38 16.69 26.75
N LEU A 4 -31.73 15.63 26.01
CA LEU A 4 -30.86 15.03 25.00
C LEU A 4 -30.68 15.98 23.80
N LEU A 5 -31.76 16.67 23.41
CA LEU A 5 -31.73 17.66 22.33
C LEU A 5 -30.81 18.84 22.67
N PHE A 6 -30.82 19.34 23.91
CA PHE A 6 -29.90 20.41 24.32
C PHE A 6 -28.43 19.98 24.25
N PHE A 7 -28.09 18.75 24.64
CA PHE A 7 -26.73 18.24 24.51
C PHE A 7 -26.29 18.07 23.06
N VAL A 8 -27.19 17.57 22.19
CA VAL A 8 -26.92 17.43 20.76
C VAL A 8 -26.70 18.81 20.12
N VAL A 9 -27.58 19.78 20.41
CA VAL A 9 -27.44 21.16 19.89
C VAL A 9 -26.16 21.81 20.41
N GLN A 10 -25.81 21.68 21.70
CA GLN A 10 -24.55 22.23 22.23
C GLN A 10 -23.30 21.59 21.61
N LYS A 11 -23.29 20.27 21.41
CA LYS A 11 -22.16 19.56 20.79
C LYS A 11 -22.04 19.88 19.30
N SER A 12 -23.17 19.98 18.58
CA SER A 12 -23.18 20.43 17.19
C SER A 12 -22.72 21.88 17.06
N VAL A 13 -23.12 22.78 17.97
CA VAL A 13 -22.64 24.16 17.99
C VAL A 13 -21.15 24.21 18.33
N PHE A 14 -20.66 23.41 19.30
CA PHE A 14 -19.22 23.34 19.61
C PHE A 14 -18.39 22.76 18.45
N GLY A 15 -18.90 21.76 17.74
CA GLY A 15 -18.30 21.24 16.51
C GLY A 15 -18.38 22.20 15.33
N ALA A 16 -19.41 23.06 15.29
CA ALA A 16 -19.59 24.11 14.28
C ALA A 16 -18.85 25.42 14.60
N ILE A 17 -18.40 25.61 15.85
CA ILE A 17 -17.52 26.72 16.27
C ILE A 17 -16.08 26.47 15.80
N VAL A 18 -15.68 25.20 15.61
CA VAL A 18 -14.48 24.91 14.84
C VAL A 18 -14.77 25.33 13.40
N ASP A 19 -14.09 26.38 12.96
CA ASP A 19 -14.23 26.89 11.61
C ASP A 19 -14.06 25.75 10.62
N LEU A 20 -15.03 25.61 9.72
CA LEU A 20 -15.03 24.60 8.67
C LEU A 20 -13.72 24.67 7.88
N ALA A 21 -13.19 25.88 7.65
CA ALA A 21 -11.89 26.08 7.00
C ALA A 21 -10.71 25.46 7.77
N THR A 22 -10.76 25.46 9.11
CA THR A 22 -9.73 24.82 9.96
C THR A 22 -9.82 23.29 9.86
N VAL A 23 -11.01 22.71 9.83
CA VAL A 23 -11.19 21.25 9.69
C VAL A 23 -10.72 20.77 8.32
N TRP A 24 -11.09 21.47 7.25
CA TRP A 24 -10.63 21.14 5.90
C TRP A 24 -9.12 21.34 5.75
N GLY A 25 -8.56 22.44 6.29
CA GLY A 25 -7.11 22.65 6.27
C GLY A 25 -6.33 21.56 7.02
N LEU A 26 -6.88 21.07 8.13
CA LEU A 26 -6.29 19.94 8.87
C LEU A 26 -6.42 18.63 8.09
N ALA A 27 -7.56 18.39 7.44
CA ALA A 27 -7.78 17.22 6.60
C ALA A 27 -6.81 17.21 5.40
N ASP A 28 -6.64 18.34 4.72
CA ASP A 28 -5.71 18.49 3.60
C ASP A 28 -4.25 18.29 4.03
N LEU A 29 -3.88 18.78 5.22
CA LEU A 29 -2.57 18.54 5.79
C LEU A 29 -2.30 17.05 6.02
N PHE A 30 -3.22 16.33 6.66
CA PHE A 30 -3.06 14.89 6.88
C PHE A 30 -3.09 14.10 5.58
N MET A 31 -3.92 14.50 4.62
CA MET A 31 -3.96 13.90 3.27
C MET A 31 -2.60 14.07 2.56
N GLY A 32 -2.01 15.25 2.64
CA GLY A 32 -0.69 15.54 2.10
C GLY A 32 0.41 14.70 2.77
N ILE A 33 0.41 14.62 4.11
CA ILE A 33 1.39 13.82 4.86
C ILE A 33 1.28 12.33 4.49
N MET A 34 0.06 11.80 4.42
CA MET A 34 -0.19 10.41 4.04
C MET A 34 0.27 10.13 2.61
N ALA A 35 -0.06 11.01 1.67
CA ALA A 35 0.39 10.91 0.29
C ALA A 35 1.93 10.95 0.19
N LEU A 36 2.58 11.82 0.96
CA LEU A 36 4.04 11.94 0.96
C LEU A 36 4.72 10.68 1.50
N ILE A 37 4.23 10.12 2.61
CA ILE A 37 4.75 8.86 3.17
C ILE A 37 4.64 7.73 2.14
N ASN A 38 3.47 7.59 1.50
CA ASN A 38 3.27 6.58 0.47
C ASN A 38 4.15 6.82 -0.76
N LEU A 39 4.35 8.07 -1.17
CA LEU A 39 5.23 8.41 -2.28
C LEU A 39 6.68 7.99 -1.98
N VAL A 40 7.17 8.29 -0.78
CA VAL A 40 8.50 7.84 -0.33
C VAL A 40 8.59 6.31 -0.35
N ALA A 41 7.61 5.61 0.22
CA ALA A 41 7.58 4.14 0.21
C ALA A 41 7.61 3.56 -1.21
N ILE A 42 6.79 4.09 -2.13
CA ILE A 42 6.77 3.66 -3.54
C ILE A 42 8.10 3.95 -4.22
N THR A 43 8.73 5.11 -3.97
CA THR A 43 10.04 5.42 -4.59
C THR A 43 11.15 4.48 -4.10
N MET A 44 11.14 4.10 -2.81
CA MET A 44 12.08 3.12 -2.25
C MET A 44 11.85 1.72 -2.84
N LEU A 45 10.59 1.28 -2.93
CA LEU A 45 10.22 -0.01 -3.51
C LEU A 45 10.33 -0.05 -5.05
N GLY A 46 10.36 1.12 -5.70
CA GLY A 46 10.29 1.26 -7.15
C GLY A 46 11.36 0.44 -7.88
N LYS A 47 12.59 0.40 -7.36
CA LYS A 47 13.68 -0.41 -7.96
C LYS A 47 13.30 -1.89 -8.05
N ILE A 48 12.75 -2.45 -6.97
CA ILE A 48 12.34 -3.85 -6.89
C ILE A 48 11.09 -4.08 -7.76
N ALA A 49 10.12 -3.17 -7.69
CA ALA A 49 8.89 -3.25 -8.49
C ALA A 49 9.17 -3.25 -10.01
N PHE A 50 10.10 -2.40 -10.48
CA PHE A 50 10.52 -2.41 -11.88
C PHE A 50 11.30 -3.67 -12.26
N ALA A 51 12.11 -4.22 -11.36
CA ALA A 51 12.79 -5.50 -11.60
C ALA A 51 11.79 -6.66 -11.73
N ALA A 52 10.80 -6.75 -10.84
CA ALA A 52 9.71 -7.72 -10.92
C ALA A 52 8.92 -7.58 -12.21
N LEU A 53 8.60 -6.34 -12.61
CA LEU A 53 7.90 -6.06 -13.86
C LEU A 53 8.73 -6.48 -15.09
N LYS A 54 10.05 -6.29 -15.06
CA LYS A 54 10.95 -6.71 -16.13
C LYS A 54 10.97 -8.23 -16.25
N ASP A 55 11.09 -8.95 -15.14
CA ASP A 55 11.03 -10.41 -15.09
C ASP A 55 9.71 -10.94 -15.66
N TYR A 56 8.58 -10.42 -15.16
CA TYR A 56 7.25 -10.75 -15.67
C TYR A 56 7.11 -10.53 -17.19
N LYS A 57 7.57 -9.37 -17.69
CA LYS A 57 7.54 -9.05 -19.13
C LYS A 57 8.42 -9.99 -19.95
N ALA A 58 9.59 -10.38 -19.45
CA ALA A 58 10.47 -11.33 -20.11
C ALA A 58 9.80 -12.70 -20.24
N GLN A 59 9.27 -13.24 -19.14
CA GLN A 59 8.57 -14.52 -19.12
C GLN A 59 7.35 -14.53 -20.07
N ARG A 60 6.55 -13.45 -20.04
CA ARG A 60 5.40 -13.30 -20.95
C ARG A 60 5.82 -13.22 -22.41
N LYS A 61 6.93 -12.55 -22.73
CA LYS A 61 7.47 -12.46 -24.11
C LYS A 61 7.95 -13.82 -24.62
N GLU A 62 8.42 -14.70 -23.73
CA GLU A 62 8.82 -16.07 -24.04
C GLU A 62 7.62 -17.02 -24.22
N GLY A 63 6.37 -16.54 -24.07
CA GLY A 63 5.17 -17.35 -24.19
C GLY A 63 4.93 -18.31 -23.02
N LYS A 64 5.65 -18.11 -21.91
CA LYS A 64 5.49 -18.90 -20.67
C LYS A 64 4.35 -18.34 -19.83
N ASP A 65 3.80 -19.18 -18.95
CA ASP A 65 2.98 -18.72 -17.84
C ASP A 65 3.90 -18.06 -16.79
N PRO A 66 3.78 -16.75 -16.55
CA PRO A 66 4.75 -16.02 -15.73
C PRO A 66 4.61 -16.38 -14.25
N VAL A 67 5.69 -16.86 -13.64
CA VAL A 67 5.77 -17.21 -12.22
C VAL A 67 6.89 -16.41 -11.57
N PHE A 68 6.56 -15.74 -10.46
CA PHE A 68 7.55 -15.07 -9.63
C PHE A 68 8.08 -16.03 -8.57
N TYR A 69 9.40 -16.08 -8.42
CA TYR A 69 10.08 -16.83 -7.37
C TYR A 69 10.82 -15.87 -6.44
N ALA A 70 11.01 -16.26 -5.17
CA ALA A 70 11.72 -15.42 -4.21
C ALA A 70 13.16 -15.06 -4.64
N ASP A 71 13.78 -15.93 -5.44
CA ASP A 71 15.11 -15.78 -6.03
C ASP A 71 15.09 -15.18 -7.45
N SER A 72 13.94 -14.71 -7.97
CA SER A 72 13.84 -14.08 -9.29
C SER A 72 14.60 -12.75 -9.39
N ILE A 73 14.78 -12.03 -8.29
CA ILE A 73 15.42 -10.71 -8.26
C ILE A 73 16.68 -10.78 -7.39
N PRO A 74 17.88 -10.52 -7.95
CA PRO A 74 19.12 -10.53 -7.17
C PRO A 74 19.11 -9.50 -6.04
N GLY A 75 19.50 -9.93 -4.84
CA GLY A 75 19.62 -9.06 -3.66
C GLY A 75 18.29 -8.70 -2.99
N LEU A 76 17.18 -9.35 -3.37
CA LEU A 76 15.91 -9.22 -2.69
C LEU A 76 15.83 -10.25 -1.56
N ASP A 77 15.68 -9.78 -0.32
CA ASP A 77 15.60 -10.59 0.89
C ASP A 77 14.23 -10.42 1.58
N GLY A 78 14.00 -11.19 2.65
CA GLY A 78 12.77 -11.09 3.46
C GLY A 78 11.48 -11.57 2.78
N ILE A 79 11.57 -12.34 1.69
CA ILE A 79 10.40 -12.90 1.02
C ILE A 79 9.96 -14.19 1.71
N GLU A 80 8.82 -14.16 2.37
CA GLU A 80 8.19 -15.35 2.99
C GLU A 80 7.06 -15.94 2.14
N SER A 81 6.36 -15.10 1.37
CA SER A 81 5.12 -15.50 0.69
C SER A 81 5.31 -16.18 -0.67
N TRP A 82 6.55 -16.26 -1.19
CA TRP A 82 6.86 -16.93 -2.46
C TRP A 82 7.97 -17.97 -2.26
N GLU A 83 7.85 -19.11 -2.94
CA GLU A 83 8.86 -20.17 -2.91
C GLU A 83 10.06 -19.79 -3.82
N THR A 84 11.24 -20.33 -3.53
CA THR A 84 12.37 -20.29 -4.48
C THR A 84 12.11 -21.26 -5.64
N LYS A 85 12.73 -21.01 -6.79
CA LYS A 85 12.59 -21.88 -7.96
C LYS A 85 12.96 -23.33 -7.66
N GLU A 86 14.01 -23.55 -6.88
CA GLU A 86 14.44 -24.90 -6.47
C GLU A 86 13.36 -25.63 -5.65
N ASN A 87 12.75 -24.95 -4.67
CA ASN A 87 11.73 -25.54 -3.81
C ASN A 87 10.45 -25.89 -4.59
N ALA A 88 10.02 -24.99 -5.48
CA ALA A 88 8.87 -25.24 -6.35
C ALA A 88 9.09 -26.48 -7.25
N LEU A 89 10.28 -26.64 -7.82
CA LEU A 89 10.63 -27.79 -8.65
C LEU A 89 10.70 -29.10 -7.86
N LYS A 90 11.25 -29.09 -6.63
CA LYS A 90 11.29 -30.27 -5.75
C LYS A 90 9.89 -30.76 -5.37
N LYS A 91 8.95 -29.84 -5.13
CA LYS A 91 7.57 -30.16 -4.77
C LYS A 91 6.78 -30.77 -5.93
N GLY A 92 7.02 -30.31 -7.16
CA GLY A 92 6.38 -30.87 -8.36
C GLY A 92 6.96 -32.22 -8.82
N ALA A 93 8.14 -32.60 -8.34
CA ALA A 93 8.78 -33.88 -8.65
C ALA A 93 8.35 -35.02 -7.71
N LYS A 94 7.50 -34.75 -6.72
CA LYS A 94 6.96 -35.70 -5.74
C LYS A 94 5.49 -35.98 -6.04
#